data_AF-A0A519MD92-F1
#
_entry.id   AF-A0A519MD92-F1
#
_cell.length_a   1.000
_cell.length_b   1.000
_cell.length_c   1.000
_cell.angle_alpha   90.00
_cell.angle_beta   90.00
_cell.angle_gamma   90.00
#
_symmetry.space_group_name_H-M   'P 1'
#
loop_
_entity.id
_entity.type
_entity.pdbx_description
1 polymer ?
#
loop_
_entity_poly.entity_id
_entity_poly.type
_entity_poly.pdbx_seq_one_letter_code
_entity_poly.pdbx_strand_id
1 'polypeptide(L)'
;LEAQKIDIEFINYLGEIEVPFCIIFTKADKISRGKIDQHVAAYRKQLLANNWEEMPQHFVTSSSEGTGKDALLEYIDAVNQEVFKNDNFI
;
A
#
# COMPACT_ATOMS: atom_id res chain seq x y z
N LEU A 1 -15.00 1.36 -0.26
CA LEU A 1 -14.74 1.97 1.04
C LEU A 1 -13.76 3.05 0.73
N GLU A 2 -14.17 4.24 1.08
CA GLU A 2 -13.35 5.43 0.97
C GLU A 2 -12.34 5.44 2.11
N ALA A 3 -11.21 6.14 1.92
CA ALA A 3 -10.22 6.28 2.99
C ALA A 3 -10.86 7.02 4.16
N GLN A 4 -10.58 6.57 5.38
CA GLN A 4 -11.01 7.30 6.56
C GLN A 4 -10.07 8.48 6.79
N LYS A 5 -10.55 9.51 7.48
CA LYS A 5 -9.76 10.69 7.83
C LYS A 5 -8.45 10.31 8.54
N ILE A 6 -8.53 9.36 9.48
CA ILE A 6 -7.36 8.88 10.23
C ILE A 6 -6.34 8.17 9.32
N ASP A 7 -6.79 7.48 8.27
CA ASP A 7 -5.89 6.83 7.32
C ASP A 7 -5.09 7.87 6.53
N ILE A 8 -5.76 8.93 6.06
CA ILE A 8 -5.14 10.04 5.33
C ILE A 8 -4.17 10.83 6.22
N GLU A 9 -4.57 11.13 7.46
CA GLU A 9 -3.70 11.82 8.43
C GLU A 9 -2.45 10.99 8.73
N PHE A 10 -2.58 9.67 8.87
CA PHE A 10 -1.43 8.79 9.10
C PHE A 10 -0.51 8.70 7.87
N ILE A 11 -1.08 8.60 6.67
CA ILE A 11 -0.31 8.59 5.42
C ILE A 11 0.46 9.90 5.25
N ASN A 12 -0.19 11.05 5.47
CA ASN A 12 0.47 12.36 5.41
C ASN A 12 1.60 12.45 6.43
N TYR A 13 1.37 12.00 7.67
CA TYR A 13 2.41 11.97 8.68
C TYR A 13 3.63 11.14 8.23
N LEU A 14 3.42 9.93 7.69
CA LEU A 14 4.52 9.11 7.15
C LEU A 14 5.28 9.80 6.03
N GLY A 15 4.57 10.52 5.15
CA GLY A 15 5.18 11.34 4.10
C GLY A 15 6.00 12.50 4.65
N GLU A 16 5.50 13.22 5.65
CA GLU A 16 6.19 14.34 6.29
C GLU A 16 7.49 13.93 7.01
N ILE A 17 7.52 12.72 7.59
CA ILE A 17 8.72 12.17 8.24
C ILE A 17 9.58 11.33 7.29
N GLU A 18 9.26 11.34 5.99
CA GLU A 18 9.99 10.65 4.93
C GLU A 18 10.19 9.15 5.19
N VAL A 19 9.23 8.50 5.85
CA VAL A 19 9.26 7.05 6.07
C VAL A 19 8.73 6.35 4.83
N PRO A 20 9.49 5.46 4.16
CA PRO A 20 8.98 4.67 3.05
C PRO A 20 7.89 3.70 3.52
N PHE A 21 6.76 3.67 2.81
CA PHE A 21 5.66 2.73 3.11
C PHE A 21 4.94 2.28 1.83
N CYS A 22 4.13 1.23 1.97
CA CYS A 22 3.19 0.77 0.96
C CYS A 22 1.81 0.54 1.59
N ILE A 23 0.76 0.55 0.76
CA ILE A 23 -0.63 0.41 1.21
C ILE A 23 -1.13 -1.00 0.89
N ILE A 24 -1.70 -1.71 1.88
CA ILE A 24 -2.24 -3.06 1.68
C ILE A 24 -3.77 -3.04 1.81
N PHE A 25 -4.47 -3.20 0.68
CA PHE A 25 -5.92 -3.44 0.66
C PHE A 25 -6.19 -4.91 0.97
N THR A 26 -6.62 -5.20 2.20
CA THR A 26 -6.86 -6.58 2.65
C THR A 26 -8.29 -7.06 2.37
N LYS A 27 -8.53 -8.36 2.60
CA LYS A 27 -9.87 -9.01 2.51
C LYS A 27 -10.52 -8.87 1.13
N ALA A 28 -9.73 -8.99 0.08
CA ALA A 28 -10.20 -8.91 -1.31
C ALA A 28 -11.32 -9.94 -1.63
N ASP A 29 -11.36 -11.07 -0.94
CA ASP A 29 -12.37 -12.12 -1.07
C ASP A 29 -13.81 -11.66 -0.74
N LYS A 30 -13.95 -10.56 0.01
CA LYS A 30 -15.26 -10.05 0.44
C LYS A 30 -15.96 -9.19 -0.60
N ILE A 31 -15.29 -8.80 -1.67
CA ILE A 31 -15.80 -7.83 -2.64
C ILE A 31 -15.41 -8.21 -4.07
N SER A 32 -16.25 -7.86 -5.03
CA SER A 32 -15.97 -8.14 -6.45
C SER A 32 -14.76 -7.35 -6.96
N ARG A 33 -14.07 -7.87 -7.98
CA ARG A 33 -12.92 -7.19 -8.60
C ARG A 33 -13.22 -5.75 -9.02
N GLY A 34 -14.36 -5.50 -9.68
CA GLY A 34 -14.74 -4.13 -10.05
C GLY A 34 -14.95 -3.20 -8.84
N LYS A 35 -15.38 -3.73 -7.70
CA LYS A 35 -15.52 -2.95 -6.46
C LYS A 35 -14.17 -2.69 -5.78
N ILE A 36 -13.23 -3.63 -5.87
CA ILE A 36 -11.82 -3.43 -5.47
C ILE A 36 -11.24 -2.27 -6.28
N ASP A 37 -11.35 -2.32 -7.61
CA ASP A 37 -10.80 -1.29 -8.50
C ASP A 37 -11.39 0.10 -8.19
N GLN A 38 -12.70 0.17 -7.93
CA GLN A 38 -13.36 1.39 -7.49
C GLN A 38 -12.84 1.90 -6.14
N HIS A 39 -12.60 1.01 -5.17
CA HIS A 39 -12.06 1.40 -3.87
C HIS A 39 -10.64 1.95 -4.00
N VAL A 40 -9.77 1.28 -4.77
CA VAL A 40 -8.40 1.72 -5.03
C VAL A 40 -8.41 3.07 -5.74
N ALA A 41 -9.25 3.24 -6.76
CA ALA A 41 -9.38 4.51 -7.48
C ALA A 41 -9.89 5.65 -6.58
N ALA A 42 -10.85 5.37 -5.69
CA ALA A 42 -11.34 6.34 -4.72
C ALA A 42 -10.23 6.75 -3.72
N TYR A 43 -9.47 5.77 -3.22
CA TYR A 43 -8.34 6.01 -2.33
C TYR A 43 -7.26 6.87 -3.00
N ARG A 44 -6.90 6.53 -4.25
CA ARG A 44 -5.98 7.32 -5.07
C ARG A 44 -6.44 8.76 -5.22
N LYS A 45 -7.72 8.98 -5.57
CA LYS A 45 -8.28 10.32 -5.74
C LYS A 45 -8.17 11.15 -4.45
N GLN A 46 -8.37 10.53 -3.28
CA GLN A 46 -8.24 11.23 -2.00
C GLN A 46 -6.79 11.62 -1.70
N LEU A 47 -5.83 10.73 -1.95
CA LEU A 47 -4.41 11.06 -1.76
C LEU A 47 -3.97 12.22 -2.66
N LEU A 48 -4.34 12.20 -3.94
CA LEU A 48 -4.05 13.29 -4.87
C LEU A 48 -4.67 14.63 -4.42
N ALA A 49 -5.87 14.59 -3.83
CA ALA A 49 -6.50 15.77 -3.25
C ALA A 49 -5.81 16.27 -1.96
N ASN A 50 -4.96 15.45 -1.33
CA ASN A 50 -4.16 15.78 -0.15
C ASN A 50 -2.69 16.05 -0.51
N ASN A 51 -2.44 16.62 -1.70
CA ASN A 51 -1.12 17.05 -2.18
C ASN A 51 -0.08 15.94 -2.44
N TRP A 52 -0.50 14.68 -2.55
CA TRP A 52 0.37 13.62 -3.05
C TRP A 52 0.49 13.71 -4.58
N GLU A 53 1.70 13.62 -5.12
CA GLU A 53 1.92 13.58 -6.58
C GLU A 53 1.42 12.26 -7.18
N GLU A 54 1.67 11.17 -6.47
CA GLU A 54 1.19 9.85 -6.81
C GLU A 54 0.79 9.07 -5.57
N MET A 55 0.01 8.01 -5.80
CA MET A 55 -0.34 7.09 -4.74
C MET A 55 0.87 6.18 -4.47
N PRO A 56 1.25 5.97 -3.19
CA PRO A 56 2.30 5.04 -2.83
C PRO A 56 2.06 3.64 -3.38
N GLN A 57 3.14 2.85 -3.48
CA GLN A 57 3.07 1.45 -3.87
C GLN A 57 1.99 0.74 -3.06
N HIS A 58 1.19 -0.11 -3.71
CA HIS A 58 0.07 -0.77 -3.04
C HIS A 58 -0.20 -2.16 -3.58
N PHE A 59 -0.85 -2.96 -2.74
CA PHE A 59 -1.20 -4.34 -3.03
C PHE A 59 -2.64 -4.63 -2.62
N VAL A 60 -3.32 -5.46 -3.39
CA VAL A 60 -4.62 -6.03 -3.03
C VAL A 60 -4.39 -7.47 -2.59
N THR A 61 -4.83 -7.81 -1.39
CA THR A 61 -4.57 -9.12 -0.79
C THR A 61 -5.82 -9.75 -0.19
N SER A 62 -5.85 -11.08 -0.15
CA SER A 62 -6.77 -11.84 0.69
C SER A 62 -6.01 -12.94 1.40
N SER A 63 -6.04 -12.93 2.73
CA SER A 63 -5.41 -13.98 3.55
C SER A 63 -6.16 -15.31 3.45
N SER A 64 -7.46 -15.30 3.16
CA SER A 64 -8.27 -16.53 3.03
C SER A 64 -8.10 -17.21 1.67
N GLU A 65 -7.96 -16.42 0.59
CA GLU A 65 -7.81 -16.96 -0.77
C GLU A 65 -6.35 -16.99 -1.25
N GLY A 66 -5.42 -16.39 -0.49
CA GLY A 66 -4.01 -16.27 -0.89
C GLY A 66 -3.76 -15.23 -1.99
N THR A 67 -4.79 -14.49 -2.42
CA THR A 67 -4.69 -13.44 -3.44
C THR A 67 -3.63 -12.41 -3.06
N GLY A 68 -2.75 -12.08 -4.00
CA GLY A 68 -1.72 -11.04 -3.85
C GLY A 68 -0.55 -11.40 -2.92
N LYS A 69 -0.55 -12.61 -2.32
CA LYS A 69 0.50 -13.06 -1.40
C LYS A 69 1.87 -13.09 -2.07
N ASP A 70 2.00 -13.77 -3.20
CA ASP A 70 3.30 -13.99 -3.83
C ASP A 70 3.92 -12.67 -4.28
N ALA A 71 3.15 -11.80 -4.94
CA ALA A 71 3.60 -10.47 -5.34
C ALA A 71 4.03 -9.59 -4.14
N LEU A 72 3.32 -9.68 -3.01
CA LEU A 72 3.70 -8.94 -1.80
C LEU A 72 4.98 -9.51 -1.17
N LEU A 73 5.12 -10.84 -1.12
CA LEU A 73 6.32 -11.48 -0.58
C LEU A 73 7.55 -11.24 -1.45
N GLU A 74 7.39 -11.26 -2.78
CA GLU A 74 8.45 -10.90 -3.73
C GLU A 74 8.90 -9.45 -3.54
N TYR A 75 7.97 -8.52 -3.33
CA TYR A 75 8.30 -7.13 -3.01
C TYR A 75 9.06 -7.00 -1.68
N ILE A 76 8.60 -7.67 -0.63
CA ILE A 76 9.28 -7.66 0.67
C ILE A 76 10.69 -8.25 0.56
N ASP A 77 10.86 -9.36 -0.17
CA ASP A 77 12.18 -9.95 -0.40
C ASP A 77 13.07 -8.98 -1.18
N ALA A 78 12.59 -8.35 -2.25
CA ALA A 78 13.36 -7.35 -3.00
C ALA A 78 13.85 -6.20 -2.11
N VAL A 79 12.96 -5.64 -1.27
CA VAL A 79 13.34 -4.59 -0.30
C VAL A 79 14.38 -5.10 0.69
N ASN A 80 14.21 -6.31 1.23
CA ASN A 80 15.19 -6.91 2.12
C ASN A 80 16.55 -7.09 1.42
N GLN A 81 16.56 -7.57 0.18
CA GLN A 81 17.80 -7.71 -0.59
C GLN A 81 18.47 -6.36 -0.81
N GLU A 82 17.73 -5.29 -1.07
CA GLU A 82 18.31 -3.94 -1.20
C GLU A 82 18.89 -3.43 0.11
N VAL A 83 18.20 -3.66 1.23
CA VAL A 83 18.66 -3.24 2.56
C VAL A 83 19.89 -4.04 3.00
N PHE A 84 19.88 -5.37 2.85
CA PHE A 84 20.95 -6.25 3.32
C PHE A 84 22.11 -6.45 2.35
N LYS A 85 21.98 -6.12 1.06
CA LYS A 85 23.14 -6.05 0.13
C LYS A 85 23.95 -4.77 0.33
N ASN A 86 23.30 -3.71 0.82
CA ASN A 86 23.97 -2.48 1.21
C ASN A 86 24.51 -2.62 2.64
N ASP A 87 25.51 -3.49 2.83
CA ASP A 87 26.26 -3.74 4.08
C ASP A 87 27.06 -2.49 4.56
N ASN A 88 26.37 -1.36 4.77
CA ASN A 88 26.85 -0.18 5.50
C ASN A 88 26.09 0.01 6.83
N PHE A 89 25.31 -0.98 7.26
CA PHE A 89 24.56 -0.95 8.52
C PHE A 89 25.20 -1.79 9.65
N ILE A 90 26.50 -2.13 9.53
CA ILE A 90 27.38 -2.53 10.63
C ILE A 90 28.66 -1.68 10.57
#